data_AF-A0AB39PJG6-F1
#
_entry.id   AF-A0AB39PJG6-F1
#
_cell.length_a   1.000
_cell.length_b   1.000
_cell.length_c   1.000
_cell.angle_alpha   90.00
_cell.angle_beta   90.00
_cell.angle_gamma   90.00
#
_symmetry.space_group_name_H-M   'P 1'
#
loop_
_entity.id
_entity.type
_entity.pdbx_description
1 polymer ?
#
loop_
_entity_poly.entity_id
_entity_poly.type
_entity_poly.pdbx_seq_one_letter_code
_entity_poly.pdbx_strand_id
1 'polypeptide(L)'
;MTDPVTDPVKDPVADLAALSALSALSGDERTTLAAASAERLLPHFEHFHERTGAGSPEVLRSALAAVRTRLADGTEVTLRTMLDSFEQIQVAADHIGEGTGPTLDEAARIAHLAWYAAAAVTNACHASVHGRVHETRLCLEYEDYAARLAGDVTG
;
A
#
# COMPACT_ATOMS: atom_id res chain seq x y z
N MET A 1 -3.43 -4.95 -35.36
CA MET A 1 -2.01 -4.87 -35.01
C MET A 1 -1.90 -3.75 -33.99
N THR A 2 -2.00 -4.10 -32.71
CA THR A 2 -1.99 -3.16 -31.58
C THR A 2 -0.81 -3.54 -30.72
N ASP A 3 0.09 -2.59 -30.52
CA ASP A 3 1.33 -2.76 -29.77
C ASP A 3 1.04 -3.34 -28.37
N PRO A 4 1.83 -4.32 -27.91
CA PRO A 4 1.78 -4.71 -26.52
C PRO A 4 2.24 -3.51 -25.68
N VAL A 5 1.41 -3.11 -24.71
CA VAL A 5 1.82 -2.20 -23.64
C VAL A 5 3.07 -2.80 -23.01
N THR A 6 4.24 -2.31 -23.41
CA THR A 6 5.49 -2.62 -22.74
C THR A 6 5.37 -1.99 -21.37
N ASP A 7 5.19 -2.84 -20.37
CA ASP A 7 5.51 -2.53 -18.98
C ASP A 7 6.85 -1.75 -19.01
N PRO A 8 6.91 -0.50 -18.53
CA PRO A 8 8.11 0.29 -18.65
C PRO A 8 9.22 -0.50 -17.98
N VAL A 9 10.23 -0.90 -18.76
CA VAL A 9 11.41 -1.61 -18.25
C VAL A 9 11.96 -0.75 -17.13
N LYS A 10 11.74 -1.16 -15.88
CA LYS A 10 12.30 -0.50 -14.70
C LYS A 10 13.80 -0.41 -14.92
N ASP A 11 14.35 0.80 -14.89
CA ASP A 11 15.79 1.00 -15.00
C ASP A 11 16.47 0.21 -13.87
N PRO A 12 17.22 -0.86 -14.18
CA PRO A 12 17.78 -1.74 -13.16
C PRO A 12 18.82 -1.02 -12.30
N VAL A 13 19.45 0.05 -12.82
CA VAL A 13 20.42 0.85 -12.07
C VAL A 13 19.71 1.74 -11.05
N ALA A 14 18.59 2.35 -11.44
CA ALA A 14 17.75 3.14 -10.53
C ALA A 14 17.14 2.26 -9.43
N ASP A 15 16.70 1.05 -9.77
CA ASP A 15 16.13 0.09 -8.81
C ASP A 15 17.20 -0.39 -7.79
N LEU A 16 18.42 -0.68 -8.25
CA LEU A 16 19.54 -1.01 -7.37
C LEU A 16 19.95 0.15 -6.45
N ALA A 17 19.96 1.39 -6.96
CA ALA A 17 20.25 2.58 -6.15
C ALA A 17 19.18 2.83 -5.08
N ALA A 18 17.90 2.66 -5.42
CA ALA A 18 16.80 2.78 -4.48
C ALA A 18 16.86 1.71 -3.38
N LEU A 19 17.14 0.46 -3.75
CA LEU A 19 17.35 -0.64 -2.81
C LEU A 19 18.55 -0.38 -1.88
N SER A 20 19.64 0.16 -2.42
CA SER A 20 20.82 0.52 -1.63
C SER A 20 20.49 1.62 -0.61
N ALA A 21 19.77 2.66 -1.02
CA ALA A 21 19.33 3.74 -0.12
C ALA A 21 18.43 3.23 1.01
N LEU A 22 17.44 2.38 0.71
CA LEU A 22 16.56 1.80 1.73
C LEU A 22 17.31 0.86 2.69
N SER A 23 18.32 0.15 2.19
CA SER A 23 19.16 -0.75 2.99
C SER A 23 20.06 0.02 3.97
N ALA A 24 20.42 1.27 3.65
CA ALA A 24 21.23 2.13 4.51
C ALA A 24 20.45 2.71 5.70
N LEU A 25 19.12 2.75 5.61
CA LEU A 25 18.26 3.19 6.72
C LEU A 25 18.28 2.18 7.87
N SER A 26 17.99 2.63 9.09
CA SER A 26 17.66 1.77 10.22
C SER A 26 16.28 1.11 10.05
N GLY A 27 15.99 0.10 10.88
CA GLY A 27 14.67 -0.53 10.89
C GLY A 27 13.54 0.46 11.22
N ASP A 28 13.78 1.41 12.11
CA ASP A 28 12.80 2.41 12.52
C ASP A 28 12.60 3.50 11.47
N GLU A 29 13.68 3.94 10.79
CA GLU A 29 13.56 4.85 9.65
C GLU A 29 12.79 4.19 8.49
N ARG A 30 13.06 2.92 8.21
CA ARG A 30 12.27 2.13 7.23
C ARG A 30 10.81 2.00 7.62
N THR A 31 10.53 1.74 8.89
CA THR A 31 9.16 1.62 9.42
C THR A 31 8.45 2.97 9.35
N THR A 32 9.14 4.06 9.68
CA THR A 32 8.61 5.43 9.57
C THR A 32 8.24 5.77 8.13
N LEU A 33 9.11 5.42 7.17
CA LEU A 33 8.83 5.63 5.76
C LEU A 33 7.64 4.80 5.26
N ALA A 34 7.55 3.53 5.68
CA ALA A 34 6.42 2.66 5.37
C ALA A 34 5.10 3.20 5.94
N ALA A 35 5.09 3.63 7.20
CA ALA A 35 3.94 4.23 7.86
C ALA A 35 3.49 5.53 7.16
N ALA A 36 4.43 6.43 6.88
CA ALA A 36 4.13 7.68 6.16
C ALA A 36 3.52 7.44 4.77
N SER A 37 3.94 6.37 4.10
CA SER A 37 3.40 6.00 2.79
C SER A 37 1.99 5.44 2.89
N ALA A 38 1.78 4.53 3.85
CA ALA A 38 0.46 3.99 4.14
C ALA A 38 -0.56 5.07 4.57
N GLU A 39 -0.12 6.09 5.31
CA GLU A 39 -0.93 7.25 5.69
C GLU A 39 -1.39 8.08 4.48
N ARG A 40 -0.53 8.27 3.48
CA ARG A 40 -0.88 8.99 2.25
C ARG A 40 -1.90 8.21 1.41
N LEU A 41 -1.85 6.88 1.46
CA LEU A 41 -2.76 6.01 0.70
C LEU A 41 -4.10 5.77 1.41
N LEU A 42 -4.16 5.86 2.74
CA LEU A 42 -5.36 5.57 3.53
C LEU A 42 -6.64 6.25 3.03
N PRO A 43 -6.65 7.53 2.58
CA PRO A 43 -7.85 8.17 2.05
C PRO A 43 -8.50 7.42 0.87
N HIS A 44 -7.73 6.64 0.11
CA HIS A 44 -8.29 5.81 -0.96
C HIS A 44 -9.17 4.67 -0.43
N PHE A 45 -8.77 4.06 0.70
CA PHE A 45 -9.60 3.03 1.34
C PHE A 45 -10.85 3.64 1.97
N GLU A 46 -10.73 4.85 2.54
CA GLU A 46 -11.88 5.59 3.06
C GLU A 46 -12.90 5.89 1.95
N HIS A 47 -12.42 6.39 0.80
CA HIS A 47 -13.28 6.61 -0.36
C HIS A 47 -13.95 5.32 -0.86
N PHE A 48 -13.22 4.21 -0.92
CA PHE A 48 -13.79 2.91 -1.26
C PHE A 48 -14.90 2.48 -0.30
N HIS A 49 -14.67 2.64 1.02
CA HIS A 49 -15.67 2.32 2.03
C HIS A 49 -16.92 3.18 1.86
N GLU A 50 -16.77 4.49 1.63
CA GLU A 50 -17.91 5.39 1.37
C GLU A 50 -18.72 4.99 0.13
N ARG A 51 -18.05 4.48 -0.91
CA ARG A 51 -18.69 4.12 -2.19
C ARG A 51 -19.35 2.75 -2.18
N THR A 52 -18.83 1.80 -1.41
CA THR A 52 -19.26 0.40 -1.44
C THR A 52 -19.95 -0.06 -0.16
N GLY A 53 -19.71 0.63 0.96
CA GLY A 53 -20.06 0.16 2.30
C GLY A 53 -19.20 -1.01 2.80
N ALA A 54 -18.20 -1.46 2.03
CA ALA A 54 -17.36 -2.59 2.37
C ALA A 54 -16.10 -2.16 3.15
N GLY A 55 -15.55 -3.08 3.93
CA GLY A 55 -14.32 -2.87 4.70
C GLY A 55 -14.49 -1.95 5.90
N SER A 56 -13.40 -1.75 6.65
CA SER A 56 -13.39 -0.90 7.85
C SER A 56 -12.14 -0.01 7.89
N PRO A 57 -12.26 1.29 7.56
CA PRO A 57 -11.16 2.23 7.68
C PRO A 57 -10.62 2.36 9.11
N GLU A 58 -11.46 2.15 10.12
CA GLU A 58 -11.06 2.17 11.55
C GLU A 58 -10.02 1.10 11.88
N VAL A 59 -10.12 -0.09 11.25
CA VAL A 59 -9.14 -1.16 11.40
C VAL A 59 -7.77 -0.71 10.90
N LEU A 60 -7.72 -0.10 9.70
CA LEU A 60 -6.48 0.40 9.12
C LEU A 60 -5.89 1.57 9.92
N ARG A 61 -6.74 2.49 10.41
CA ARG A 61 -6.31 3.59 11.29
C ARG A 61 -5.74 3.07 12.60
N SER A 62 -6.38 2.08 13.20
CA SER A 62 -5.90 1.44 14.44
C SER A 62 -4.57 0.72 14.22
N ALA A 63 -4.38 0.07 13.08
CA ALA A 63 -3.12 -0.57 12.71
C ALA A 63 -1.98 0.45 12.54
N LEU A 64 -2.22 1.57 11.85
CA LEU A 64 -1.24 2.66 11.74
C LEU A 64 -0.92 3.31 13.10
N ALA A 65 -1.93 3.49 13.95
CA ALA A 65 -1.72 3.96 15.31
C ALA A 65 -0.80 3.02 16.10
N ALA A 66 -0.99 1.71 15.99
CA ALA A 66 -0.12 0.72 16.65
C ALA A 66 1.34 0.81 16.13
N VAL A 67 1.55 0.98 14.83
CA VAL A 67 2.89 1.19 14.26
C VAL A 67 3.55 2.46 14.82
N ARG A 68 2.79 3.55 14.97
CA ARG A 68 3.29 4.80 15.56
C ARG A 68 3.63 4.63 17.04
N THR A 69 2.78 3.94 17.81
CA THR A 69 3.08 3.62 19.22
C THR A 69 4.38 2.81 19.32
N ARG A 70 4.54 1.78 18.47
CA ARG A 70 5.78 1.01 18.38
C ARG A 70 7.00 1.90 18.17
N LEU A 71 6.93 2.84 17.24
CA LEU A 71 8.03 3.77 16.95
C LEU A 71 8.32 4.73 18.11
N ALA A 72 7.29 5.10 18.88
CA ALA A 72 7.42 6.06 19.97
C ALA A 72 8.00 5.45 21.25
N ASP A 73 7.57 4.24 21.63
CA ASP A 73 7.89 3.65 22.93
C ASP A 73 8.27 2.16 22.89
N GLY A 74 8.31 1.54 21.71
CA GLY A 74 8.68 0.14 21.52
C GLY A 74 7.55 -0.86 21.77
N THR A 75 6.31 -0.41 22.05
CA THR A 75 5.15 -1.31 22.19
C THR A 75 4.95 -2.13 20.93
N GLU A 76 4.90 -3.45 21.05
CA GLU A 76 4.82 -4.34 19.89
C GLU A 76 3.49 -4.23 19.13
N VAL A 77 3.57 -4.25 17.81
CA VAL A 77 2.39 -4.47 16.96
C VAL A 77 1.98 -5.93 17.04
N THR A 78 0.73 -6.17 17.42
CA THR A 78 0.25 -7.55 17.64
C THR A 78 -0.03 -8.28 16.33
N LEU A 79 0.07 -9.61 16.35
CA LEU A 79 -0.36 -10.46 15.23
C LEU A 79 -1.83 -10.20 14.85
N ARG A 80 -2.70 -9.95 15.84
CA ARG A 80 -4.11 -9.67 15.57
C ARG A 80 -4.28 -8.39 14.75
N THR A 81 -3.58 -7.32 15.14
CA THR A 81 -3.55 -6.05 14.39
C THR A 81 -3.12 -6.25 12.93
N MET A 82 -2.10 -7.08 12.70
CA MET A 82 -1.64 -7.41 11.34
C MET A 82 -2.72 -8.18 10.55
N LEU A 83 -3.29 -9.23 11.15
CA LEU A 83 -4.32 -10.05 10.49
C LEU A 83 -5.57 -9.22 10.16
N ASP A 84 -6.03 -8.37 11.08
CA ASP A 84 -7.18 -7.48 10.84
C ASP A 84 -6.92 -6.53 9.65
N SER A 85 -5.70 -5.99 9.52
CA SER A 85 -5.32 -5.18 8.37
C SER A 85 -5.27 -5.98 7.07
N PHE A 86 -4.79 -7.23 7.13
CA PHE A 86 -4.71 -8.12 5.97
C PHE A 86 -6.10 -8.50 5.45
N GLU A 87 -7.07 -8.73 6.34
CA GLU A 87 -8.46 -8.99 5.96
C GLU A 87 -9.04 -7.85 5.10
N GLN A 88 -8.63 -6.59 5.33
CA GLN A 88 -9.07 -5.46 4.50
C GLN A 88 -8.54 -5.51 3.07
N ILE A 89 -7.37 -6.14 2.85
CA ILE A 89 -6.83 -6.38 1.50
C ILE A 89 -7.79 -7.29 0.72
N GLN A 90 -8.24 -8.38 1.35
CA GLN A 90 -9.16 -9.32 0.72
C GLN A 90 -10.49 -8.66 0.39
N VAL A 91 -11.02 -7.83 1.30
CA VAL A 91 -12.26 -7.10 1.06
C VAL A 91 -12.17 -6.20 -0.17
N ALA A 92 -11.06 -5.47 -0.33
CA ALA A 92 -10.84 -4.67 -1.54
C ALA A 92 -10.66 -5.56 -2.78
N ALA A 93 -9.93 -6.68 -2.66
CA ALA A 93 -9.69 -7.62 -3.75
C ALA A 93 -10.98 -8.25 -4.30
N ASP A 94 -11.96 -8.55 -3.42
CA ASP A 94 -13.27 -9.09 -3.83
C ASP A 94 -14.07 -8.11 -4.71
N HIS A 95 -13.71 -6.82 -4.69
CA HIS A 95 -14.31 -5.77 -5.51
C HIS A 95 -13.47 -5.40 -6.73
N ILE A 96 -12.27 -5.96 -6.86
CA ILE A 96 -11.50 -5.94 -8.09
C ILE A 96 -12.15 -6.99 -9.00
N GLY A 97 -13.04 -6.57 -9.89
CA GLY A 97 -13.68 -7.47 -10.85
C GLY A 97 -12.65 -8.20 -11.73
N GLU A 98 -13.09 -9.17 -12.55
CA GLU A 98 -12.21 -9.96 -13.43
C GLU A 98 -11.50 -9.14 -14.56
N GLY A 99 -11.65 -7.82 -14.58
CA GLY A 99 -11.20 -6.95 -15.66
C GLY A 99 -9.71 -6.60 -15.60
N THR A 100 -8.85 -7.42 -16.19
CA THR A 100 -7.46 -7.08 -16.53
C THR A 100 -7.34 -6.33 -17.87
N GLY A 101 -8.42 -5.66 -18.30
CA GLY A 101 -8.50 -4.95 -19.58
C GLY A 101 -7.76 -3.61 -19.59
N PRO A 102 -7.53 -3.01 -20.77
CA PRO A 102 -6.72 -1.79 -20.93
C PRO A 102 -7.35 -0.51 -20.34
N THR A 103 -8.61 -0.57 -19.89
CA THR A 103 -9.30 0.53 -19.20
C THR A 103 -10.07 -0.05 -18.02
N LEU A 104 -9.61 0.26 -16.80
CA LEU A 104 -10.35 -0.02 -15.58
C LEU A 104 -11.54 0.94 -15.48
N ASP A 105 -12.73 0.40 -15.20
CA ASP A 105 -13.86 1.25 -14.84
C ASP A 105 -13.63 1.94 -13.49
N GLU A 106 -14.46 2.92 -13.15
CA GLU A 106 -14.30 3.68 -11.92
C GLU A 106 -14.36 2.81 -10.66
N ALA A 107 -15.23 1.80 -10.64
CA ALA A 107 -15.39 0.91 -9.50
C ALA A 107 -14.12 0.06 -9.28
N ALA A 108 -13.58 -0.52 -10.35
CA ALA A 108 -12.35 -1.29 -10.32
C ALA A 108 -11.14 -0.42 -9.93
N ARG A 109 -11.05 0.83 -10.41
CA ARG A 109 -10.00 1.78 -9.98
C ARG A 109 -10.07 2.05 -8.48
N ILE A 110 -11.26 2.34 -7.96
CA ILE A 110 -11.45 2.61 -6.52
C ILE A 110 -11.06 1.38 -5.69
N ALA A 111 -11.45 0.17 -6.11
CA ALA A 111 -11.07 -1.07 -5.44
C ALA A 111 -9.54 -1.32 -5.46
N HIS A 112 -8.87 -1.06 -6.59
CA HIS A 112 -7.41 -1.15 -6.69
C HIS A 112 -6.69 -0.16 -5.77
N LEU A 113 -7.14 1.10 -5.74
CA LEU A 113 -6.57 2.12 -4.85
C LEU A 113 -6.75 1.74 -3.37
N ALA A 114 -7.91 1.19 -3.01
CA ALA A 114 -8.15 0.66 -1.67
C ALA A 114 -7.25 -0.53 -1.35
N TRP A 115 -7.05 -1.45 -2.30
CA TRP A 115 -6.14 -2.57 -2.13
C TRP A 115 -4.71 -2.10 -1.84
N TYR A 116 -4.20 -1.12 -2.59
CA TYR A 116 -2.88 -0.52 -2.34
C TYR A 116 -2.78 0.10 -0.95
N ALA A 117 -3.82 0.80 -0.50
CA ALA A 117 -3.88 1.39 0.83
C ALA A 117 -3.84 0.34 1.95
N ALA A 118 -4.69 -0.69 1.88
CA ALA A 118 -4.71 -1.77 2.85
C ALA A 118 -3.37 -2.54 2.87
N ALA A 119 -2.82 -2.85 1.69
CA ALA A 119 -1.53 -3.53 1.56
C ALA A 119 -0.36 -2.70 2.11
N ALA A 120 -0.38 -1.38 1.92
CA ALA A 120 0.62 -0.49 2.51
C ALA A 120 0.55 -0.48 4.05
N VAL A 121 -0.65 -0.48 4.64
CA VAL A 121 -0.83 -0.56 6.10
C VAL A 121 -0.31 -1.89 6.64
N THR A 122 -0.66 -3.01 6.01
CA THR A 122 -0.15 -4.33 6.42
C THR A 122 1.38 -4.41 6.32
N ASN A 123 1.97 -3.87 5.25
CA ASN A 123 3.41 -3.80 5.10
C ASN A 123 4.08 -2.88 6.13
N ALA A 124 3.44 -1.77 6.52
CA ALA A 124 3.94 -0.94 7.62
C ALA A 124 3.97 -1.71 8.95
N CYS A 125 2.94 -2.52 9.22
CA CYS A 125 2.95 -3.42 10.37
C CYS A 125 4.06 -4.48 10.26
N HIS A 126 4.26 -5.12 9.12
CA HIS A 126 5.36 -6.08 8.93
C HIS A 126 6.74 -5.43 9.07
N ALA A 127 6.94 -4.24 8.50
CA ALA A 127 8.15 -3.45 8.68
C ALA A 127 8.39 -3.16 10.17
N SER A 128 7.32 -2.91 10.93
CA SER A 128 7.43 -2.69 12.37
C SER A 128 7.85 -3.94 13.16
N VAL A 129 7.58 -5.15 12.68
CA VAL A 129 7.98 -6.39 13.39
C VAL A 129 9.36 -6.87 12.93
N HIS A 130 9.66 -6.76 11.64
CA HIS A 130 10.83 -7.40 11.04
C HIS A 130 11.91 -6.41 10.57
N GLY A 131 11.59 -5.13 10.42
CA GLY A 131 12.53 -4.08 9.99
C GLY A 131 13.15 -4.32 8.61
N ARG A 132 12.51 -5.13 7.77
CA ARG A 132 13.04 -5.56 6.46
C ARG A 132 12.85 -4.47 5.40
N VAL A 133 13.73 -4.49 4.40
CA VAL A 133 13.77 -3.51 3.30
C VAL A 133 12.59 -3.69 2.33
N HIS A 134 12.14 -4.93 2.16
CA HIS A 134 11.16 -5.31 1.15
C HIS A 134 9.80 -4.64 1.37
N GLU A 135 9.33 -4.59 2.62
CA GLU A 135 8.03 -4.06 3.03
C GLU A 135 7.96 -2.55 2.81
N THR A 136 9.00 -1.82 3.22
CA THR A 136 9.10 -0.37 2.96
C THR A 136 9.13 -0.08 1.46
N ARG A 137 9.85 -0.89 0.68
CA ARG A 137 9.88 -0.76 -0.79
C ARG A 137 8.50 -0.95 -1.39
N LEU A 138 7.76 -1.98 -0.97
CA LEU A 138 6.39 -2.22 -1.46
C LEU A 138 5.46 -1.04 -1.15
N CYS A 139 5.55 -0.44 0.04
CA CYS A 139 4.74 0.74 0.36
C CYS A 139 5.00 1.89 -0.64
N LEU A 140 6.26 2.16 -0.98
CA LEU A 140 6.62 3.19 -1.95
C LEU A 140 6.16 2.84 -3.37
N GLU A 141 6.25 1.57 -3.77
CA GLU A 141 5.74 1.12 -5.07
C GLU A 141 4.22 1.30 -5.16
N TYR A 142 3.48 1.02 -4.09
CA TYR A 142 2.04 1.23 -4.04
C TYR A 142 1.64 2.71 -4.16
N GLU A 143 2.44 3.64 -3.64
CA GLU A 143 2.21 5.08 -3.89
C GLU A 143 2.36 5.44 -5.36
N ASP A 144 3.41 4.95 -6.00
CA ASP A 144 3.68 5.20 -7.41
C ASP A 144 2.60 4.56 -8.32
N TYR A 145 2.11 3.37 -7.98
CA TYR A 145 0.96 2.77 -8.66
C TYR A 145 -0.33 3.56 -8.43
N ALA A 146 -0.61 3.98 -7.19
CA ALA A 146 -1.80 4.76 -6.88
C ALA A 146 -1.78 6.13 -7.58
N ALA A 147 -0.63 6.80 -7.64
CA ALA A 147 -0.47 8.07 -8.33
C ALA A 147 -0.74 7.95 -9.84
N ARG A 148 -0.23 6.88 -10.47
CA ARG A 148 -0.51 6.59 -11.89
C ARG A 148 -1.99 6.30 -12.12
N LEU A 149 -2.58 5.43 -11.29
CA LEU A 149 -3.98 5.03 -11.42
C LEU A 149 -4.96 6.19 -11.15
N ALA A 150 -4.61 7.12 -10.28
CA ALA A 150 -5.38 8.34 -10.02
C ALA A 150 -5.17 9.42 -11.11
N GLY A 151 -4.02 9.40 -11.80
CA GLY A 151 -3.65 10.34 -12.86
C GLY A 151 -4.27 10.07 -14.24
N ASP A 152 -4.81 8.88 -14.48
CA ASP A 152 -5.48 8.48 -15.74
C ASP A 152 -6.87 9.15 -15.97
N VAL A 153 -7.10 10.34 -15.39
CA VAL A 153 -8.29 11.20 -15.64
C VAL A 153 -8.01 12.28 -16.69
N THR A 154 -6.81 12.33 -17.28
CA THR A 154 -6.52 13.18 -18.44
C THR A 154 -6.05 12.37 -19.63
N GLY A 155 -7.01 11.81 -20.36
CA GLY A 155 -6.85 11.23 -21.71
C GLY A 155 -8.05 11.59 -22.55
#